data_AF-A0A6B1CX09-F1
#
_entry.id   AF-A0A6B1CX09-F1
#
_cell.length_a   1.000
_cell.length_b   1.000
_cell.length_c   1.000
_cell.angle_alpha   90.00
_cell.angle_beta   90.00
_cell.angle_gamma   90.00
#
_symmetry.space_group_name_H-M   'P 1'
#
loop_
_entity.id
_entity.type
_entity.pdbx_description
1 polymer ?
#
loop_
_entity_poly.entity_id
_entity_poly.type
_entity_poly.pdbx_seq_one_letter_code
_entity_poly.pdbx_strand_id
1 'polypeptide(L)' 'MKNDPIVAEVRSIRDELAAQCGYDIKEIFRKLREQQAESGLKYVRYPARRVALAEDVRASNADRKTG' A
#
# COMPACT_ATOMS: atom_id res chain seq x y z
N MET A 1 -13.94 15.87 -6.26
CA MET A 1 -13.38 14.56 -5.86
C MET A 1 -14.42 13.84 -5.04
N LYS A 2 -14.79 12.60 -5.35
CA LYS A 2 -15.81 11.85 -4.59
C LYS A 2 -15.26 11.55 -3.18
N ASN A 3 -15.96 12.04 -2.15
CA ASN A 3 -15.73 11.63 -0.78
C ASN A 3 -16.36 10.24 -0.61
N ASP A 4 -15.60 9.21 -0.97
CA ASP A 4 -15.98 7.84 -0.68
C ASP A 4 -15.81 7.61 0.83
N PRO A 5 -16.86 7.17 1.54
CA PRO A 5 -16.81 6.98 2.99
C PRO A 5 -15.71 5.99 3.42
N ILE A 6 -15.41 4.97 2.61
CA ILE A 6 -14.34 4.01 2.89
C ILE A 6 -12.98 4.70 2.79
N VAL A 7 -12.80 5.55 1.79
CA VAL A 7 -11.55 6.31 1.61
C VAL A 7 -11.35 7.31 2.76
N ALA A 8 -12.43 7.93 3.24
CA ALA A 8 -12.38 8.86 4.37
C ALA A 8 -11.95 8.15 5.67
N GLU A 9 -12.53 6.99 5.96
CA GLU A 9 -12.16 6.16 7.10
C GLU A 9 -10.68 5.74 7.05
N VAL A 10 -10.24 5.20 5.90
CA VAL A 10 -8.83 4.79 5.70
C VAL A 10 -7.87 5.96 5.87
N ARG A 11 -8.28 7.17 5.49
CA ARG A 11 -7.48 8.39 5.72
C ARG A 11 -7.41 8.77 7.20
N SER A 12 -8.53 8.71 7.93
CA SER A 12 -8.54 8.99 9.38
C SER A 12 -7.59 8.06 10.13
N ILE A 13 -7.70 6.75 9.88
CA ILE A 13 -6.84 5.75 10.53
C ILE A 13 -5.36 5.99 10.22
N ARG A 14 -5.04 6.38 8.98
CA ARG A 14 -3.67 6.68 8.58
C ARG A 14 -3.12 7.92 9.26
N ASP A 15 -3.92 8.97 9.38
CA ASP A 15 -3.52 10.21 10.04
C ASP A 15 -3.32 10.00 11.54
N GLU A 16 -4.19 9.23 12.19
CA GLU A 16 -4.03 8.85 13.60
C GLU A 16 -2.74 8.06 13.83
N LEU A 17 -2.44 7.08 12.96
CA LEU A 17 -1.19 6.32 13.03
C LEU A 17 0.04 7.22 12.80
N ALA A 18 -0.04 8.13 11.83
CA ALA A 18 1.05 9.06 11.55
C ALA A 18 1.29 10.01 12.73
N ALA A 19 0.23 10.55 13.33
CA ALA A 19 0.32 11.43 14.50
C ALA A 19 0.97 10.73 15.70
N GLN A 20 0.61 9.47 15.97
CA GLN A 20 1.26 8.65 17.01
C GLN A 20 2.76 8.44 16.79
N CYS A 21 3.20 8.48 15.52
CA CYS A 21 4.59 8.34 15.12
C CYS A 21 5.27 9.68 14.81
N GLY A 22 4.65 10.82 15.18
CA GLY A 22 5.21 12.15 14.92
C GLY A 22 5.39 12.47 13.43
N TYR A 23 4.61 11.82 12.56
CA TYR A 23 4.73 11.88 11.10
C TYR A 23 6.10 11.44 10.56
N ASP A 24 6.92 10.74 11.36
CA ASP A 24 8.18 10.15 10.90
C ASP A 24 7.92 8.80 10.24
N ILE A 25 8.22 8.72 8.94
CA ILE A 25 8.07 7.50 8.16
C ILE A 25 8.88 6.33 8.72
N LYS A 26 10.05 6.57 9.30
CA LYS A 26 10.90 5.54 9.89
C LYS A 26 10.25 4.95 11.13
N GLU A 27 9.64 5.80 11.95
CA GLU A 27 8.95 5.41 13.17
C GLU A 27 7.68 4.59 12.86
N ILE A 28 6.94 4.98 11.82
CA ILE A 28 5.80 4.19 11.33
C ILE A 28 6.26 2.79 10.90
N PHE A 29 7.35 2.71 10.13
CA PHE A 29 7.91 1.42 9.70
C PHE A 29 8.39 0.58 10.87
N ARG A 30 9.06 1.18 11.87
CA ARG A 30 9.53 0.47 13.07
C ARG A 30 8.34 -0.17 13.79
N LYS A 31 7.30 0.61 14.09
CA LYS A 31 6.10 0.15 14.79
C LYS A 31 5.39 -0.98 14.04
N LEU A 32 5.25 -0.87 12.72
CA LEU A 32 4.66 -1.92 11.89
C LEU A 32 5.47 -3.23 11.94
N ARG A 33 6.80 -3.14 12.01
CA ARG A 33 7.68 -4.33 12.07
C ARG A 33 7.63 -5.01 13.42
N GLU A 34 7.53 -4.25 14.49
CA GLU A 34 7.30 -4.75 15.86
C GLU A 34 5.96 -5.51 15.93
N GLN A 35 4.88 -4.90 15.44
CA GLN A 35 3.56 -5.54 15.36
C GLN A 35 3.58 -6.82 14.51
N GLN A 36 4.30 -6.81 13.38
CA GLN A 36 4.46 -8.01 12.56
C GLN A 36 5.18 -9.13 13.32
N ALA A 37 6.24 -8.81 14.06
CA ALA A 37 6.99 -9.78 14.86
C ALA A 37 6.13 -10.37 16.00
N GLU A 38 5.33 -9.54 16.66
CA GLU A 38 4.44 -9.96 17.76
C GLU A 38 3.22 -10.75 17.29
N SER A 39 2.78 -10.56 16.03
CA SER A 39 1.55 -11.19 15.51
C SER A 39 1.59 -12.72 15.47
N GLY A 40 2.77 -13.34 15.52
CA GLY A 40 2.94 -14.79 15.36
C GLY A 40 2.50 -15.33 13.99
N LEU A 41 2.12 -14.46 13.05
CA LEU A 41 1.66 -14.83 11.73
C LEU A 41 2.83 -15.19 10.82
N LYS A 42 2.65 -16.23 10.00
CA LYS A 42 3.62 -16.61 8.97
C LYS A 42 3.46 -15.72 7.74
N TYR A 43 4.37 -14.77 7.57
CA TYR A 43 4.42 -13.92 6.38
C TYR A 43 5.13 -14.64 5.22
N VAL A 44 4.52 -14.62 4.04
CA VAL A 44 5.14 -15.11 2.80
C VAL A 44 5.80 -13.96 2.05
N ARG A 45 7.06 -14.15 1.64
CA ARG A 45 7.79 -13.15 0.86
C ARG A 45 7.68 -13.48 -0.63
N TYR A 46 7.02 -12.62 -1.39
CA TYR A 46 7.02 -12.72 -2.83
C TYR A 46 8.25 -12.02 -3.42
N PRO A 47 8.82 -12.53 -4.53
CA PRO A 47 9.82 -11.78 -5.27
C PRO A 47 9.21 -10.47 -5.78
N ALA A 48 10.05 -9.44 -5.92
CA ALA A 48 9.60 -8.16 -6.47
C ALA A 48 8.95 -8.39 -7.85
N ARG A 49 7.71 -7.95 -8.02
CA ARG A 49 7.04 -8.01 -9.32
C ARG A 49 7.83 -7.11 -10.28
N ARG A 50 8.26 -7.67 -11.42
CA ARG A 50 8.86 -6.85 -12.48
C ARG A 50 7.85 -5.79 -12.88
N VAL A 51 8.23 -4.53 -12.72
CA VAL A 51 7.44 -3.42 -13.22
C VAL A 51 7.63 -3.43 -14.73
N ALA A 52 6.58 -3.77 -15.46
CA ALA A 52 6.58 -3.65 -16.91
C ALA A 52 6.78 -2.16 -17.24
N LEU A 53 7.63 -1.85 -18.23
CA LEU A 53 7.91 -0.46 -18.57
C LEU A 53 6.60 0.22 -18.97
N ALA A 54 6.51 1.55 -18.87
CA ALA A 54 5.28 2.28 -19.20
C ALA A 54 4.74 1.96 -20.61
N GLU A 55 5.61 1.51 -21.52
CA GLU A 55 5.28 1.05 -22.87
C GLU A 55 4.56 -0.30 -22.87
N ASP A 56 5.00 -1.26 -22.05
CA ASP A 56 4.39 -2.59 -21.91
C ASP A 56 2.96 -2.51 -21.34
N VAL A 57 2.73 -1.59 -20.40
CA VAL A 57 1.41 -1.36 -19.78
C VAL A 57 0.44 -0.77 -20.79
N ARG A 58 0.89 0.13 -21.67
CA ARG A 58 0.07 0.73 -22.73
C ARG A 58 -0.32 -0.29 -23.79
N ALA A 59 0.63 -1.10 -24.24
CA ALA A 59 0.38 -2.18 -25.19
C ALA A 59 -0.65 -3.19 -24.66
N SER A 60 -0.51 -3.59 -23.38
CA SER A 60 -1.41 -4.54 -22.72
C SER A 60 -2.83 -4.02 -22.46
N ASN A 61 -3.00 -2.69 -22.37
CA ASN A 61 -4.32 -2.05 -22.21
C ASN A 61 -5.02 -1.81 -23.55
N ALA A 62 -4.27 -1.61 -24.64
CA ALA A 62 -4.82 -1.47 -25.98
C ALA A 62 -5.43 -2.78 -26.49
N ASP A 63 -4.78 -3.90 -26.18
CA ASP A 63 -5.22 -5.26 -26.55
C ASP A 63 -6.58 -5.63 -25.92
N ARG A 64 -6.87 -5.12 -24.71
CA ARG A 64 -8.14 -5.33 -24.00
C ARG A 64 -9.32 -4.47 -24.48
N LYS A 65 -9.10 -3.51 -25.40
CA LYS A 65 -10.15 -2.59 -25.88
C LYS A 65 -10.82 -3.04 -27.19
N THR A 66 -10.36 -4.14 -27.79
CA THR A 66 -10.83 -4.63 -29.10
C THR A 66 -11.57 -5.97 -29.01
N GLY A 67 -11.98 -6.41 -27.82
CA GLY A 67 -12.75 -7.64 -27.59
C GLY A 67 -14.13 -7.37 -27.03
#